data_AF-A0A508TEN1-F1
#
_entry.id   AF-A0A508TEN1-F1
#
_cell.length_a   1.000
_cell.length_b   1.000
_cell.length_c   1.000
_cell.angle_alpha   90.00
_cell.angle_beta   90.00
_cell.angle_gamma   90.00
#
_symmetry.space_group_name_H-M   'P 1'
#
loop_
_entity.id
_entity.type
_entity.pdbx_description
1 polymer ?
#
loop_
_entity_poly.entity_id
_entity_poly.type
_entity_poly.pdbx_seq_one_letter_code
_entity_poly.pdbx_strand_id
1 'polypeptide(L)'
;MSSAALTQFLIDVTRGGQAGAYAKDPAQVLKTSGLTNDLRTAIEKQDIGALWQAGAHPMALLYFARSCGWTSERYYECISGVGVDRPSKS
;
A
#
# COMPACT_ATOMS: atom_id res chain seq x y z
N MET A 1 4.35 12.08 -6.86
CA MET A 1 4.89 11.60 -5.57
C MET A 1 5.83 10.42 -5.83
N SER A 2 6.85 10.18 -5.01
CA SER A 2 7.76 9.04 -5.17
C SER A 2 7.24 7.75 -4.52
N SER A 3 7.72 6.60 -5.02
CA SER A 3 7.49 5.28 -4.41
C SER A 3 7.99 5.19 -2.97
N ALA A 4 9.06 5.93 -2.64
CA ALA A 4 9.58 6.04 -1.27
C ALA A 4 8.59 6.73 -0.33
N ALA A 5 7.95 7.82 -0.77
CA ALA A 5 6.92 8.50 0.03
C ALA A 5 5.67 7.63 0.23
N LEU A 6 5.29 6.83 -0.78
CA LEU A 6 4.19 5.88 -0.67
C LEU A 6 4.52 4.79 0.34
N THR A 7 5.71 4.22 0.23
CA THR A 7 6.22 3.22 1.16
C THR A 7 6.24 3.74 2.60
N GLN A 8 6.74 4.97 2.80
CA GLN A 8 6.77 5.58 4.12
C GLN A 8 5.35 5.79 4.67
N PHE A 9 4.42 6.28 3.85
CA PHE A 9 3.03 6.44 4.26
C PHE A 9 2.42 5.11 4.73
N LEU A 10 2.62 4.03 3.97
CA LEU A 10 2.13 2.69 4.35
C LEU A 10 2.73 2.21 5.67
N ILE A 11 4.01 2.51 5.93
CA ILE A 11 4.64 2.21 7.23
C ILE A 11 4.01 3.04 8.33
N ASP A 12 3.81 4.34 8.12
CA ASP A 12 3.29 5.26 9.14
C ASP A 12 1.89 4.87 9.60
N VAL A 13 1.01 4.45 8.69
CA VAL A 13 -0.38 4.07 8.98
C VAL A 13 -0.55 2.63 9.49
N THR A 14 0.51 1.81 9.45
CA THR A 14 0.44 0.41 9.89
C THR A 14 1.26 0.14 11.14
N ARG A 15 2.45 0.72 11.22
CA ARG A 15 3.45 0.46 12.27
C ARG A 15 4.05 1.72 12.87
N GLY A 16 3.84 2.88 12.25
CA GLY A 16 4.40 4.15 12.67
C GLY A 16 3.40 5.04 13.42
N GLY A 17 3.76 6.32 13.53
CA GLY A 17 3.06 7.29 14.37
C GLY A 17 1.62 7.61 13.95
N GLN A 18 1.22 7.24 12.72
CA GLN A 18 -0.13 7.48 12.20
C GLN A 18 -1.05 6.27 12.36
N ALA A 19 -0.58 5.12 12.85
CA ALA A 19 -1.40 3.90 12.92
C ALA A 19 -2.69 4.08 13.74
N GLY A 20 -2.59 4.72 14.92
CA GLY A 20 -3.76 5.01 15.75
C GLY A 20 -4.73 6.01 15.12
N ALA A 21 -4.20 7.04 14.45
CA ALA A 21 -5.02 8.04 13.76
C ALA A 21 -5.74 7.41 12.55
N TYR A 22 -5.03 6.59 11.78
CA TYR A 22 -5.57 5.90 10.61
C TYR A 22 -6.63 4.86 10.99
N ALA A 23 -6.45 4.14 12.10
CA ALA A 23 -7.46 3.21 12.61
C ALA A 23 -8.75 3.92 13.06
N LYS A 24 -8.64 5.17 13.55
CA LYS A 24 -9.79 5.97 14.01
C LYS A 24 -10.52 6.67 12.87
N ASP A 25 -9.77 7.29 11.96
CA ASP A 25 -10.31 8.08 10.85
C ASP A 25 -9.39 8.01 9.62
N PRO A 26 -9.47 6.92 8.83
CA PRO A 26 -8.62 6.75 7.67
C PRO A 26 -8.90 7.81 6.60
N ALA A 27 -10.15 8.26 6.47
CA ALA A 27 -10.54 9.27 5.49
C ALA A 27 -9.84 10.61 5.76
N GLN A 28 -9.78 11.04 7.02
CA GLN A 28 -9.08 12.27 7.39
C GLN A 28 -7.56 12.14 7.22
N VAL A 29 -6.95 11.01 7.59
CA VAL A 29 -5.51 10.78 7.40
C VAL A 29 -5.14 10.77 5.91
N LEU A 30 -5.97 10.18 5.06
CA LEU A 30 -5.78 10.20 3.62
C LEU A 30 -5.95 11.60 3.04
N LYS A 31 -6.96 12.35 3.50
CA LYS A 31 -7.20 13.73 3.06
C LYS A 31 -6.02 14.66 3.34
N THR A 32 -5.36 14.50 4.49
CA THR A 32 -4.20 15.31 4.88
C THR A 32 -2.87 14.78 4.36
N SER A 33 -2.85 13.58 3.78
CA SER A 33 -1.66 13.01 3.16
C SER A 33 -1.25 13.77 1.89
N GLY A 34 0.04 13.73 1.57
CA GLY A 34 0.59 14.21 0.30
C GLY A 34 0.38 13.25 -0.89
N LEU A 35 -0.48 12.23 -0.72
CA LEU A 35 -0.79 11.24 -1.76
C LEU A 35 -1.58 11.88 -2.91
N THR A 36 -1.38 11.35 -4.12
CA THR A 36 -2.26 11.67 -5.24
C THR A 36 -3.65 11.06 -5.04
N ASN A 37 -4.66 11.54 -5.77
CA ASN A 37 -6.01 10.98 -5.70
C ASN A 37 -6.02 9.48 -5.99
N ASP A 38 -5.30 9.04 -7.02
CA ASP A 38 -5.26 7.63 -7.41
C ASP A 38 -4.70 6.73 -6.29
N LEU A 39 -3.63 7.18 -5.62
CA LEU A 39 -3.06 6.44 -4.50
C LEU A 39 -3.98 6.43 -3.27
N ARG A 40 -4.69 7.53 -3.00
CA ARG A 40 -5.71 7.55 -1.94
C ARG A 40 -6.81 6.55 -2.22
N THR A 41 -7.35 6.57 -3.43
CA THR A 41 -8.37 5.61 -3.86
C THR A 41 -7.88 4.17 -3.82
N ALA A 42 -6.62 3.90 -4.20
CA ALA A 42 -6.03 2.57 -4.10
C ALA A 42 -5.93 2.11 -2.63
N ILE A 43 -5.57 2.99 -1.70
CA ILE A 43 -5.52 2.68 -0.27
C ILE A 43 -6.92 2.44 0.30
N GLU A 44 -7.90 3.31 -0.03
CA GLU A 44 -9.30 3.17 0.40
C GLU A 44 -9.92 1.85 -0.05
N LYS A 45 -9.65 1.46 -1.30
CA LYS A 45 -10.14 0.22 -1.90
C LYS A 45 -9.29 -0.99 -1.56
N GLN A 46 -8.18 -0.81 -0.84
CA GLN A 46 -7.21 -1.86 -0.52
C GLN A 46 -6.68 -2.55 -1.80
N ASP A 47 -6.47 -1.77 -2.87
CA ASP A 47 -5.98 -2.24 -4.15
C ASP A 47 -4.46 -2.45 -4.09
N ILE A 48 -4.06 -3.59 -3.51
CA ILE A 48 -2.66 -3.99 -3.34
C ILE A 48 -1.94 -4.05 -4.69
N GLY A 49 -2.63 -4.42 -5.77
CA GLY A 49 -2.06 -4.47 -7.11
C GLY A 49 -1.70 -3.08 -7.63
N ALA A 50 -2.61 -2.10 -7.50
CA ALA A 50 -2.32 -0.72 -7.87
C ALA A 50 -1.18 -0.12 -7.04
N LEU A 51 -1.14 -0.40 -5.73
CA LEU A 51 -0.06 0.09 -4.86
C LEU A 51 1.29 -0.57 -5.18
N TRP A 52 1.29 -1.84 -5.58
CA TRP A 52 2.46 -2.54 -6.11
C TRP A 52 2.98 -1.88 -7.39
N GLN A 53 2.09 -1.64 -8.36
CA GLN A 53 2.44 -0.98 -9.62
C GLN A 53 2.91 0.47 -9.43
N ALA A 54 2.44 1.14 -8.39
CA ALA A 54 2.95 2.43 -7.95
C ALA A 54 4.36 2.37 -7.29
N GLY A 55 4.94 1.17 -7.18
CA GLY A 55 6.30 0.94 -6.69
C GLY A 55 6.44 0.88 -5.18
N ALA A 56 5.35 0.69 -4.43
CA ALA A 56 5.44 0.53 -2.98
C ALA A 56 6.29 -0.71 -2.61
N HIS A 57 7.10 -0.58 -1.55
CA HIS A 57 7.98 -1.67 -1.13
C HIS A 57 7.15 -2.91 -0.71
N PRO A 58 7.54 -4.13 -1.15
CA PRO A 58 6.78 -5.36 -0.87
C PRO A 58 6.44 -5.54 0.61
N MET A 59 7.41 -5.30 1.50
CA MET A 59 7.18 -5.49 2.93
C MET A 59 6.22 -4.47 3.55
N ALA A 60 6.24 -3.22 3.09
CA ALA A 60 5.27 -2.22 3.55
C ALA A 60 3.86 -2.58 3.08
N LEU A 61 3.73 -3.07 1.84
CA LEU A 61 2.46 -3.57 1.31
C LEU A 61 1.93 -4.78 2.07
N LEU A 62 2.79 -5.74 2.44
CA LEU A 62 2.36 -6.88 3.24
C LEU A 62 1.81 -6.43 4.60
N TYR A 63 2.48 -5.48 5.28
CA TYR A 63 1.98 -4.96 6.55
C TYR A 63 0.64 -4.25 6.38
N PHE A 64 0.49 -3.46 5.32
CA PHE A 64 -0.77 -2.81 5.01
C PHE A 64 -1.88 -3.83 4.71
N ALA A 65 -1.63 -4.81 3.83
CA ALA A 65 -2.60 -5.86 3.51
C ALA A 65 -3.05 -6.62 4.77
N ARG A 66 -2.12 -6.98 5.65
CA ARG A 66 -2.43 -7.63 6.94
C ARG A 66 -3.24 -6.72 7.86
N SER A 67 -2.95 -5.42 7.91
CA SER A 67 -3.75 -4.45 8.66
C SER A 67 -5.19 -4.33 8.15
N CYS A 68 -5.39 -4.60 6.86
CA CYS A 68 -6.71 -4.69 6.21
C CYS A 68 -7.35 -6.08 6.33
N GLY A 69 -6.76 -7.02 7.10
CA GLY A 69 -7.29 -8.35 7.32
C GLY A 69 -6.97 -9.38 6.22
N TRP A 70 -6.07 -9.07 5.29
CA TRP A 70 -5.64 -10.05 4.28
C TRP A 70 -4.69 -11.09 4.89
N THR A 71 -4.78 -12.32 4.40
CA THR A 71 -3.78 -13.35 4.68
C THR A 71 -2.51 -13.13 3.86
N SER A 72 -1.40 -13.71 4.30
CA SER A 72 -0.15 -13.67 3.54
C SER A 72 -0.30 -14.36 2.18
N GLU A 73 -1.04 -15.47 2.13
CA GLU A 73 -1.31 -16.23 0.91
C GLU A 73 -2.02 -15.36 -0.12
N ARG A 74 -3.13 -14.71 0.27
CA ARG A 74 -3.87 -13.80 -0.61
C ARG A 74 -3.00 -12.65 -1.11
N TYR A 75 -2.14 -12.10 -0.25
CA TYR A 75 -1.20 -11.05 -0.64
C TYR A 75 -0.23 -11.56 -1.72
N TYR A 76 0.40 -12.71 -1.53
CA TYR A 76 1.35 -13.28 -2.48
C TYR A 76 0.70 -13.68 -3.80
N GLU A 77 -0.52 -14.22 -3.77
CA GLU A 77 -1.32 -14.48 -4.98
C GLU A 77 -1.61 -13.20 -5.77
N CYS A 78 -1.97 -12.12 -5.08
CA CYS A 78 -2.23 -10.83 -5.71
C CYS A 78 -0.98 -10.27 -6.40
N ILE A 79 0.15 -10.15 -5.68
CA ILE A 79 1.36 -9.54 -6.27
C ILE A 79 2.06 -10.43 -7.30
N SER A 80 1.86 -11.76 -7.23
CA SER A 80 2.33 -12.67 -8.27
C SER A 80 1.48 -12.53 -9.54
N GLY A 81 0.15 -12.45 -9.42
CA GLY A 81 -0.75 -12.20 -10.56
C GLY A 81 -0.55 -10.84 -11.21
N VAL A 82 -0.08 -9.84 -10.45
CA VAL A 82 0.21 -8.47 -10.92
C VAL A 82 1.67 -8.34 -11.40
N GLY A 83 2.52 -9.35 -11.19
CA GLY A 83 3.99 -9.21 -11.21
C GLY A 83 4.81 -10.36 -11.79
N VAL A 84 4.25 -11.27 -12.60
CA VAL A 84 5.04 -12.09 -13.54
C VAL A 84 5.11 -11.43 -14.91
N ASP A 85 5.60 -10.20 -14.94
CA ASP A 85 6.34 -9.71 -16.11
C ASP A 85 7.61 -9.06 -15.57
N ARG A 86 8.54 -9.92 -15.13
CA ARG A 86 9.92 -9.46 -14.92
C ARG A 86 10.41 -8.95 -16.27
N PRO A 87 11.02 -7.76 -16.36
CA PRO A 87 11.65 -7.34 -17.60
C PRO A 87 12.62 -8.44 -18.02
N SER A 88 12.36 -9.04 -19.18
CA SER A 88 13.33 -9.89 -19.86
C SER A 88 14.62 -9.08 -19.93
N LYS A 89 15.68 -9.61 -19.33
CA LYS A 89 17.02 -9.05 -19.52
C LYS A 89 17.32 -9.14 -21.02
N SER A 90 17.29 -8.01 -21.71
CA SER A 90 17.95 -7.83 -23.00
C SER A 90 19.46 -7.78 -22.80
#